data_AF-A0A7D5S9N9-F1
#
_entry.id   AF-A0A7D5S9N9-F1
#
_cell.length_a   1.000
_cell.length_b   1.000
_cell.length_c   1.000
_cell.angle_alpha   90.00
_cell.angle_beta   90.00
_cell.angle_gamma   90.00
#
_symmetry.space_group_name_H-M   'P 1'
#
loop_
_entity.id
_entity.type
_entity.pdbx_description
1 polymer ?
#
loop_
_entity_poly.entity_id
_entity_poly.type
_entity_poly.pdbx_seq_one_letter_code
_entity_poly.pdbx_strand_id
1 'polypeptide(L)'
;MRNYILWLLNDTNPYRDDYLQLTGIYKMSELSGYWLEGIYSDAIQHELANYLGALNAYFFFEVISDNLAIGLASPNNNDNQQQNERRTALKKFNDVMQQKLKGDTRPILELLSSISHLVNSISCFDQSLAATEARKLASEYTKQTDISINELEHATLSYLALNIASCLEAYELVADHPIATSILNSLISRYSAVNTLLDMEKTITITTLTQCGTKTILVVPTLLYIISAIDKIKPNPNLPNVINNGSLLMAVRKASCLIRLQNDIGTPLLISDSNSRNLLKQKC
;
A
#
# COMPACT_ATOMS: atom_id res chain seq x y z
N MET A 1 15.46 -6.60 11.61
CA MET A 1 14.07 -6.42 11.17
C MET A 1 13.19 -7.65 11.34
N ARG A 2 13.47 -8.80 10.70
CA ARG A 2 12.65 -10.03 10.84
C ARG A 2 12.31 -10.40 12.29
N ASN A 3 13.31 -10.50 13.16
CA ASN A 3 13.11 -10.86 14.57
C ASN A 3 12.25 -9.84 15.33
N TYR A 4 12.32 -8.55 14.96
CA TYR A 4 11.49 -7.51 15.57
C TYR A 4 10.01 -7.66 15.17
N ILE A 5 9.70 -7.90 13.89
CA ILE A 5 8.32 -8.19 13.45
C ILE A 5 7.81 -9.48 14.11
N LEU A 6 8.61 -10.54 14.12
CA LEU A 6 8.21 -11.81 14.75
C LEU A 6 7.96 -11.66 16.25
N TRP A 7 8.76 -10.84 16.93
CA TRP A 7 8.52 -10.51 18.34
C TRP A 7 7.20 -9.76 18.51
N LEU A 8 6.91 -8.75 17.68
CA LEU A 8 5.65 -7.99 17.73
C LEU A 8 4.41 -8.83 17.43
N LEU A 9 4.53 -9.85 16.58
CA LEU A 9 3.44 -10.76 16.22
C LEU A 9 3.30 -11.96 17.17
N ASN A 10 4.24 -12.17 18.10
CA ASN A 10 4.20 -13.30 19.02
C ASN A 10 3.03 -13.16 19.99
N ASP A 11 2.18 -14.19 20.09
CA ASP A 11 0.97 -14.21 20.93
C ASP A 11 1.25 -14.00 22.43
N THR A 12 2.48 -14.21 22.88
CA THR A 12 2.91 -13.97 24.27
C THR A 12 3.45 -12.55 24.51
N ASN A 13 3.61 -11.73 23.46
CA ASN A 13 4.13 -10.37 23.60
C ASN A 13 3.03 -9.42 24.12
N PRO A 14 3.23 -8.75 25.27
CA PRO A 14 2.24 -7.81 25.81
C PRO A 14 1.98 -6.59 24.91
N TYR A 15 2.86 -6.28 23.97
CA TYR A 15 2.73 -5.16 23.03
C TYR A 15 2.11 -5.54 21.69
N ARG A 16 1.71 -6.81 21.51
CA ARG A 16 1.15 -7.31 20.24
C ARG A 16 -0.10 -6.55 19.83
N ASP A 17 -1.02 -6.32 20.76
CA ASP A 17 -2.29 -5.66 20.44
C ASP A 17 -2.09 -4.19 20.09
N ASP A 18 -1.21 -3.49 20.82
CA ASP A 18 -0.79 -2.12 20.49
C ASP A 18 -0.24 -2.06 19.06
N TYR A 19 0.62 -3.01 18.69
CA TYR A 19 1.18 -3.09 17.34
C TYR A 19 0.14 -3.39 16.27
N LEU A 20 -0.73 -4.38 16.47
CA LEU A 20 -1.77 -4.74 15.50
C LEU A 20 -2.80 -3.62 15.31
N GLN A 21 -3.08 -2.86 16.36
CA GLN A 21 -3.90 -1.65 16.28
C GLN A 21 -3.17 -0.53 15.54
N LEU A 22 -1.89 -0.29 15.86
CA LEU A 22 -1.07 0.76 15.27
C LEU A 22 -0.90 0.58 13.76
N THR A 23 -0.69 -0.66 13.34
CA THR A 23 -0.48 -1.04 11.94
C THR A 23 -1.78 -1.18 11.15
N GLY A 24 -2.93 -1.02 11.81
CA GLY A 24 -4.25 -1.16 11.20
C GLY A 24 -4.63 -2.59 10.82
N ILE A 25 -3.80 -3.60 11.15
CA ILE A 25 -4.06 -5.01 10.82
C ILE A 25 -5.40 -5.47 11.41
N TYR A 26 -5.73 -5.05 12.64
CA TYR A 26 -7.04 -5.36 13.22
C TYR A 26 -8.19 -4.79 12.39
N LYS A 27 -8.12 -3.52 11.97
CA LYS A 27 -9.20 -2.92 11.18
C LYS A 27 -9.27 -3.46 9.75
N MET A 28 -8.14 -3.80 9.13
CA MET A 28 -8.15 -4.49 7.83
C MET A 28 -8.80 -5.87 7.95
N SER A 29 -8.50 -6.62 9.01
CA SER A 29 -9.08 -7.94 9.27
C SER A 29 -10.58 -7.85 9.58
N GLU A 30 -11.00 -6.91 10.42
CA GLU A 30 -12.42 -6.67 10.71
C GLU A 30 -13.20 -6.26 9.45
N LEU A 31 -12.69 -5.29 8.68
CA LEU A 31 -13.34 -4.85 7.43
C LEU A 31 -13.47 -6.01 6.45
N SER A 32 -12.42 -6.83 6.34
CA SER A 32 -12.42 -8.05 5.53
C SER A 32 -13.51 -9.02 6.00
N GLY A 33 -13.65 -9.24 7.30
CA GLY A 33 -14.70 -10.09 7.88
C GLY A 33 -16.11 -9.54 7.62
N TYR A 34 -16.35 -8.26 7.91
CA TYR A 34 -17.63 -7.61 7.66
C TYR A 34 -18.06 -7.65 6.19
N TRP A 35 -17.11 -7.54 5.26
CA TRP A 35 -17.42 -7.63 3.82
C TRP A 35 -17.88 -9.02 3.39
N LEU A 36 -17.54 -10.06 4.15
CA LEU A 36 -17.88 -11.44 3.82
C LEU A 36 -19.08 -11.96 4.61
N GLU A 37 -19.42 -11.31 5.72
CA GLU A 37 -20.49 -11.72 6.60
C GLU A 37 -21.84 -11.79 5.85
N GLY A 38 -22.50 -12.94 5.95
CA GLY A 38 -23.81 -13.19 5.32
C GLY A 38 -23.81 -13.34 3.79
N ILE A 39 -22.67 -13.16 3.12
CA ILE A 39 -22.56 -13.32 1.65
C ILE A 39 -22.19 -14.76 1.27
N TYR A 40 -21.28 -15.38 2.03
CA TYR A 40 -20.76 -16.71 1.75
C TYR A 40 -20.86 -17.64 2.96
N SER A 41 -20.91 -18.95 2.72
CA SER A 41 -20.82 -19.96 3.78
C SER A 41 -19.45 -19.96 4.45
N ASP A 42 -19.37 -20.38 5.72
CA ASP A 42 -18.13 -20.43 6.52
C ASP A 42 -16.95 -21.12 5.80
N ALA A 43 -17.21 -22.19 5.05
CA ALA A 43 -16.17 -22.88 4.28
C ALA A 43 -15.50 -21.97 3.23
N ILE A 44 -16.30 -21.17 2.51
CA ILE A 44 -15.81 -20.21 1.51
C ILE A 44 -15.08 -19.06 2.20
N GLN A 45 -15.61 -18.59 3.34
CA GLN A 45 -14.95 -17.53 4.11
C GLN A 45 -13.57 -17.96 4.59
N HIS A 46 -13.43 -19.20 5.07
CA HIS A 46 -12.15 -19.75 5.51
C HIS A 46 -11.14 -19.86 4.36
N GLU A 47 -11.57 -20.30 3.18
CA GLU A 47 -10.69 -20.37 2.01
C GLU A 47 -10.28 -18.96 1.53
N LEU A 48 -11.23 -18.03 1.53
CA LEU A 48 -10.99 -16.64 1.14
C LEU A 48 -10.06 -15.90 2.11
N ALA A 49 -10.03 -16.30 3.38
CA ALA A 49 -9.12 -15.73 4.37
C ALA A 49 -7.64 -15.87 3.98
N ASN A 50 -7.25 -16.94 3.27
CA ASN A 50 -5.88 -17.12 2.78
C ASN A 50 -5.49 -16.05 1.75
N TYR A 51 -6.39 -15.76 0.81
CA TYR A 51 -6.19 -14.71 -0.19
C TYR A 51 -6.16 -13.32 0.47
N LEU A 52 -7.09 -13.06 1.39
CA LEU A 52 -7.15 -11.78 2.09
C LEU A 52 -5.95 -11.58 3.03
N GLY A 53 -5.41 -12.65 3.61
CA GLY A 53 -4.17 -12.62 4.40
C GLY A 53 -2.98 -12.13 3.59
N ALA A 54 -2.76 -12.69 2.39
CA ALA A 54 -1.68 -12.26 1.50
C ALA A 54 -1.86 -10.80 1.04
N LEU A 55 -3.08 -10.40 0.69
CA LEU A 55 -3.39 -9.02 0.32
C LEU A 55 -3.17 -8.04 1.48
N ASN A 56 -3.58 -8.40 2.71
CA ASN A 56 -3.37 -7.59 3.90
C ASN A 56 -1.89 -7.48 4.28
N ALA A 57 -1.10 -8.55 4.07
CA ALA A 57 0.36 -8.48 4.22
C ALA A 57 0.97 -7.48 3.23
N TYR A 58 0.52 -7.49 1.97
CA TYR A 58 0.93 -6.49 0.99
C TYR A 58 0.56 -5.07 1.43
N PHE A 59 -0.70 -4.81 1.83
CA PHE A 59 -1.11 -3.48 2.30
C PHE A 59 -0.33 -3.01 3.53
N PHE A 60 -0.04 -3.92 4.46
CA PHE A 60 0.76 -3.59 5.63
C PHE A 60 2.12 -3.01 5.24
N PHE A 61 2.82 -3.63 4.29
CA PHE A 61 4.12 -3.11 3.83
C PHE A 61 3.98 -1.92 2.85
N GLU A 62 2.84 -1.77 2.18
CA GLU A 62 2.54 -0.61 1.34
C GLU A 62 2.43 0.70 2.14
N VAL A 63 1.92 0.63 3.38
CA VAL A 63 1.90 1.80 4.28
C VAL A 63 3.29 2.39 4.47
N ILE A 64 4.34 1.56 4.45
CA ILE A 64 5.72 2.05 4.63
C ILE A 64 6.18 2.88 3.43
N SER A 65 5.91 2.44 2.19
CA SER A 65 6.22 3.25 1.01
C SER A 65 5.35 4.51 0.91
N ASP A 66 4.07 4.42 1.32
CA ASP A 66 3.17 5.57 1.35
C ASP A 66 3.62 6.62 2.38
N ASN A 67 4.07 6.18 3.56
CA ASN A 67 4.69 7.04 4.58
C ASN A 67 5.92 7.78 4.03
N LEU A 68 6.80 7.05 3.31
CA LEU A 68 7.93 7.67 2.63
C LEU A 68 7.52 8.69 1.58
N ALA A 69 6.30 8.65 1.04
CA ALA A 69 5.81 9.58 0.02
C ALA A 69 5.11 10.83 0.60
N ILE A 70 4.81 10.86 1.91
CA ILE A 70 4.11 11.98 2.56
C ILE A 70 4.86 13.30 2.35
N GLY A 71 4.15 14.30 1.84
CA GLY A 71 4.69 15.66 1.65
C GLY A 71 5.69 15.78 0.49
N LEU A 72 5.81 14.78 -0.38
CA LEU A 72 6.68 14.82 -1.56
C LEU A 72 5.96 15.17 -2.86
N ALA A 73 4.62 15.19 -2.83
CA ALA A 73 3.80 15.65 -3.95
C ALA A 73 4.07 17.15 -4.17
N SER A 74 4.43 17.50 -5.42
CA SER A 74 4.88 18.84 -5.83
C SER A 74 6.26 19.25 -5.28
N PRO A 75 7.35 18.94 -6.00
CA PRO A 75 8.68 19.47 -5.71
C PRO A 75 8.65 20.99 -5.61
N ASN A 76 9.20 21.51 -4.52
CA ASN A 76 9.37 22.93 -4.34
C ASN A 76 10.84 23.31 -4.51
N ASN A 77 11.10 24.56 -4.92
CA ASN A 77 12.47 25.08 -5.03
C ASN A 77 13.19 25.13 -3.66
N ASN A 78 12.44 24.94 -2.57
CA ASN A 78 12.92 24.89 -1.20
C ASN A 78 12.97 23.46 -0.65
N ASP A 79 12.81 22.44 -1.49
CA ASP A 79 12.93 21.05 -1.04
C ASP A 79 14.30 20.84 -0.40
N ASN A 80 14.30 20.37 0.84
CA ASN A 80 15.55 20.07 1.53
C ASN A 80 16.18 18.79 0.97
N GLN A 81 17.45 18.55 1.33
CA GLN A 81 18.19 17.36 0.89
C GLN A 81 17.43 16.06 1.19
N GLN A 82 16.82 15.95 2.37
CA GLN A 82 16.09 14.76 2.81
C GLN A 82 14.86 14.47 1.92
N GLN A 83 14.11 15.49 1.49
CA GLN A 83 12.99 15.32 0.56
C GLN A 83 13.46 14.80 -0.81
N ASN A 84 14.59 15.30 -1.31
CA ASN A 84 15.19 14.83 -2.56
C ASN A 84 15.71 13.39 -2.46
N GLU A 85 16.33 13.01 -1.34
CA GLU A 85 16.77 11.65 -1.06
C GLU A 85 15.58 10.68 -1.01
N ARG A 86 14.51 11.03 -0.27
CA ARG A 86 13.27 10.24 -0.21
C ARG A 86 12.63 10.06 -1.59
N ARG A 87 12.55 11.14 -2.38
CA ARG A 87 12.01 11.11 -3.75
C ARG A 87 12.81 10.17 -4.65
N THR A 88 14.13 10.25 -4.58
CA THR A 88 15.04 9.39 -5.36
C THR A 88 14.90 7.93 -4.94
N ALA A 89 14.87 7.65 -3.63
CA ALA A 89 14.68 6.32 -3.09
C ALA A 89 13.34 5.71 -3.55
N LEU A 90 12.24 6.47 -3.46
CA LEU A 90 10.92 6.02 -3.89
C LEU A 90 10.84 5.74 -5.39
N LYS A 91 11.37 6.62 -6.24
CA LYS A 91 11.37 6.39 -7.68
C LYS A 91 12.07 5.08 -8.03
N LYS A 92 13.23 4.85 -7.42
CA LYS A 92 13.97 3.61 -7.65
C LYS A 92 13.27 2.39 -7.08
N PHE A 93 12.66 2.49 -5.90
CA PHE A 93 11.83 1.44 -5.32
C PHE A 93 10.67 1.07 -6.27
N ASN A 94 9.95 2.07 -6.77
CA ASN A 94 8.85 1.90 -7.73
C ASN A 94 9.33 1.27 -9.05
N ASP A 95 10.53 1.62 -9.52
CA ASP A 95 11.13 1.00 -10.71
C ASP A 95 11.49 -0.46 -10.48
N VAL A 96 12.01 -0.80 -9.30
CA VAL A 96 12.34 -2.18 -8.93
C VAL A 96 11.07 -3.02 -8.79
N MET A 97 10.04 -2.49 -8.15
CA MET A 97 8.73 -3.13 -8.06
C MET A 97 8.17 -3.41 -9.47
N GLN A 98 8.20 -2.43 -10.37
CA GLN A 98 7.76 -2.62 -11.76
C GLN A 98 8.61 -3.66 -12.51
N GLN A 99 9.92 -3.69 -12.30
CA GLN A 99 10.79 -4.73 -12.89
C GLN A 99 10.41 -6.12 -12.39
N LYS A 100 10.21 -6.29 -11.08
CA LYS A 100 9.81 -7.56 -10.48
C LYS A 100 8.45 -8.04 -10.98
N LEU A 101 7.46 -7.15 -11.04
CA LEU A 101 6.14 -7.45 -11.61
C LEU A 101 6.24 -7.85 -13.10
N LYS A 102 7.17 -7.27 -13.86
CA LYS A 102 7.43 -7.65 -15.26
C LYS A 102 8.24 -8.95 -15.42
N GLY A 103 8.53 -9.66 -14.33
CA GLY A 103 9.19 -10.97 -14.35
C GLY A 103 10.70 -10.93 -14.16
N ASP A 104 11.29 -9.84 -13.67
CA ASP A 104 12.70 -9.83 -13.31
C ASP A 104 12.98 -10.86 -12.20
N THR A 105 13.91 -11.79 -12.44
CA THR A 105 14.20 -12.90 -11.53
C THR A 105 15.31 -12.59 -10.53
N ARG A 106 15.99 -11.44 -10.63
CA ARG A 106 17.07 -11.07 -9.71
C ARG A 106 16.53 -10.92 -8.27
N PRO A 107 17.37 -11.19 -7.25
CA PRO A 107 17.03 -10.96 -5.86
C PRO A 107 16.61 -9.50 -5.61
N ILE A 108 15.54 -9.30 -4.84
CA ILE A 108 15.00 -7.96 -4.54
C ILE A 108 16.06 -7.06 -3.90
N LEU A 109 16.84 -7.59 -2.96
CA LEU A 109 17.89 -6.83 -2.28
C LEU A 109 19.04 -6.43 -3.22
N GLU A 110 19.33 -7.24 -4.25
CA GLU A 110 20.32 -6.88 -5.27
C GLU A 110 19.82 -5.68 -6.08
N LEU A 111 18.56 -5.68 -6.49
CA LEU A 111 17.95 -4.58 -7.24
C LEU A 111 17.85 -3.28 -6.43
N LEU A 112 17.62 -3.38 -5.12
CA LEU A 112 17.53 -2.23 -4.22
C LEU A 112 18.91 -1.75 -3.70
N SER A 113 19.98 -2.49 -3.97
CA SER A 113 21.33 -2.17 -3.46
C SER A 113 21.77 -0.74 -3.80
N SER A 114 21.38 -0.23 -4.97
CA SER A 114 21.73 1.12 -5.45
C SER A 114 21.15 2.25 -4.58
N ILE A 115 20.11 1.99 -3.79
CA ILE A 115 19.50 2.99 -2.90
C ILE A 115 19.70 2.70 -1.42
N SER A 116 20.45 1.66 -1.07
CA SER A 116 20.72 1.28 0.32
C SER A 116 21.21 2.46 1.16
N HIS A 117 22.19 3.23 0.65
CA HIS A 117 22.72 4.41 1.32
C HIS A 117 21.66 5.50 1.57
N LEU A 118 20.73 5.72 0.62
CA LEU A 118 19.66 6.71 0.75
C LEU A 118 18.61 6.26 1.77
N VAL A 119 18.18 5.00 1.71
CA VAL A 119 17.12 4.52 2.61
C VAL A 119 17.62 4.32 4.04
N ASN A 120 18.92 4.08 4.22
CA ASN A 120 19.55 3.96 5.53
C ASN A 120 19.79 5.33 6.19
N SER A 121 19.71 6.46 5.47
CA SER A 121 19.72 7.80 6.06
C SER A 121 18.31 8.29 6.44
N ILE A 122 17.26 7.58 6.03
CA ILE A 122 15.87 7.94 6.27
C ILE A 122 15.32 7.15 7.46
N SER A 123 15.00 7.86 8.54
CA SER A 123 14.25 7.30 9.67
C SER A 123 12.84 6.90 9.23
N CYS A 124 12.52 5.60 9.28
CA CYS A 124 11.17 5.11 9.03
C CYS A 124 10.18 5.53 10.13
N PHE A 125 10.67 5.89 11.32
CA PHE A 125 9.83 6.39 12.40
C PHE A 125 9.40 7.84 12.14
N ASP A 126 10.31 8.73 11.73
CA ASP A 126 9.97 10.12 11.42
C ASP A 126 9.04 10.28 10.23
N GLN A 127 9.07 9.33 9.29
CA GLN A 127 8.16 9.35 8.15
C GLN A 127 6.79 8.72 8.46
N SER A 128 6.63 8.13 9.65
CA SER A 128 5.38 7.48 10.05
C SER A 128 4.42 8.46 10.71
N LEU A 129 3.13 8.39 10.38
CA LEU A 129 2.07 9.06 11.13
C LEU A 129 1.93 8.55 12.58
N ALA A 130 2.57 7.42 12.88
CA ALA A 130 2.58 6.70 14.15
C ALA A 130 3.97 6.71 14.82
N ALA A 131 4.75 7.78 14.59
CA ALA A 131 6.16 7.86 14.98
C ALA A 131 6.42 7.59 16.47
N THR A 132 5.59 8.16 17.35
CA THR A 132 5.75 8.07 18.81
C THR A 132 5.54 6.63 19.29
N GLU A 133 4.47 6.01 18.84
CA GLU A 133 4.10 4.64 19.18
C GLU A 133 5.10 3.64 18.60
N ALA A 134 5.54 3.84 17.34
CA ALA A 134 6.56 3.01 16.72
C ALA A 134 7.87 3.04 17.51
N ARG A 135 8.31 4.21 17.98
CA ARG A 135 9.50 4.36 18.83
C ARG A 135 9.34 3.70 20.20
N LYS A 136 8.15 3.79 20.80
CA LYS A 136 7.84 3.11 22.06
C LYS A 136 8.01 1.60 21.90
N LEU A 137 7.40 1.00 20.87
CA LEU A 137 7.50 -0.43 20.59
C LEU A 137 8.95 -0.87 20.31
N ALA A 138 9.68 -0.09 19.52
CA ALA A 138 11.08 -0.36 19.22
C ALA A 138 11.93 -0.34 20.50
N SER A 139 11.72 0.65 21.37
CA SER A 139 12.43 0.78 22.65
C SER A 139 12.21 -0.43 23.58
N GLU A 140 11.01 -1.02 23.58
CA GLU A 140 10.74 -2.20 24.41
C GLU A 140 11.43 -3.47 23.89
N TYR A 141 11.57 -3.60 22.56
CA TYR A 141 12.32 -4.70 21.95
C TYR A 141 13.83 -4.58 22.19
N THR A 142 14.39 -3.38 22.10
CA THR A 142 15.84 -3.17 22.26
C THR A 142 16.31 -3.33 23.72
N LYS A 143 15.42 -3.22 24.71
CA LYS A 143 15.74 -3.59 26.11
C LYS A 143 16.08 -5.08 26.29
N GLN A 144 15.68 -5.92 25.35
CA GLN A 144 15.77 -7.38 25.43
C GLN A 144 16.73 -7.97 24.37
N THR A 145 17.39 -7.13 23.58
CA THR A 145 18.26 -7.54 22.46
C THR A 145 19.46 -6.62 22.33
N ASP A 146 20.52 -7.07 21.64
CA ASP A 146 21.70 -6.24 21.37
C ASP A 146 21.49 -5.23 20.22
N ILE A 147 20.29 -5.21 19.63
CA ILE A 147 19.96 -4.32 18.50
C ILE A 147 19.68 -2.93 19.04
N SER A 148 20.26 -1.91 18.43
CA SER A 148 20.01 -0.52 18.78
C SER A 148 18.69 -0.02 18.17
N ILE A 149 18.09 1.00 18.80
CA ILE A 149 16.89 1.64 18.25
C ILE A 149 17.19 2.27 16.88
N ASN A 150 18.40 2.81 16.71
CA ASN A 150 18.85 3.43 15.48
C ASN A 150 18.89 2.43 14.31
N GLU A 151 19.30 1.18 14.56
CA GLU A 151 19.26 0.12 13.55
C GLU A 151 17.84 -0.26 13.14
N LEU A 152 16.87 -0.23 14.06
CA LEU A 152 15.46 -0.47 13.72
C LEU A 152 14.86 0.72 12.95
N GLU A 153 15.16 1.93 13.39
CA GLU A 153 14.69 3.18 12.80
C GLU A 153 15.15 3.35 11.35
N HIS A 154 16.35 2.88 11.01
CA HIS A 154 16.92 2.98 9.67
C HIS A 154 16.85 1.67 8.88
N ALA A 155 15.99 0.73 9.28
CA ALA A 155 15.79 -0.55 8.59
C ALA A 155 14.88 -0.45 7.34
N THR A 156 14.64 0.76 6.80
CA THR A 156 13.71 1.07 5.71
C THR A 156 13.89 0.15 4.49
N LEU A 157 15.12 -0.18 4.12
CA LEU A 157 15.42 -1.10 3.01
C LEU A 157 14.72 -2.46 3.16
N SER A 158 14.68 -2.99 4.39
CA SER A 158 14.07 -4.29 4.66
C SER A 158 12.56 -4.26 4.46
N TYR A 159 11.90 -3.17 4.89
CA TYR A 159 10.46 -3.01 4.68
C TYR A 159 10.09 -2.84 3.21
N LEU A 160 10.89 -2.09 2.44
CA LEU A 160 10.68 -1.95 1.00
C LEU A 160 10.88 -3.28 0.27
N ALA A 161 11.85 -4.10 0.69
CA ALA A 161 12.02 -5.44 0.14
C ALA A 161 10.82 -6.36 0.45
N LEU A 162 10.29 -6.29 1.67
CA LEU A 162 9.10 -7.05 2.08
C LEU A 162 7.82 -6.58 1.39
N ASN A 163 7.70 -5.28 1.09
CA ASN A 163 6.64 -4.76 0.25
C ASN A 163 6.63 -5.44 -1.13
N ILE A 164 7.79 -5.46 -1.82
CA ILE A 164 7.89 -6.11 -3.13
C ILE A 164 7.58 -7.61 -3.01
N ALA A 165 8.13 -8.30 -2.02
CA ALA A 165 7.91 -9.73 -1.84
C ALA A 165 6.42 -10.06 -1.60
N SER A 166 5.76 -9.34 -0.70
CA SER A 166 4.34 -9.56 -0.37
C SER A 166 3.41 -9.18 -1.52
N CYS A 167 3.73 -8.15 -2.31
CA CYS A 167 3.01 -7.79 -3.54
C CYS A 167 3.04 -8.95 -4.57
N LEU A 168 4.23 -9.52 -4.79
CA LEU A 168 4.41 -10.65 -5.71
C LEU A 168 3.68 -11.90 -5.21
N GLU A 169 3.84 -12.23 -3.92
CA GLU A 169 3.18 -13.38 -3.29
C GLU A 169 1.66 -13.27 -3.40
N ALA A 170 1.08 -12.10 -3.12
CA ALA A 170 -0.34 -11.87 -3.33
C ALA A 170 -0.72 -12.09 -4.80
N TYR A 171 -0.03 -11.47 -5.76
CA TYR A 171 -0.32 -11.63 -7.19
C TYR A 171 -0.24 -13.09 -7.66
N GLU A 172 0.76 -13.85 -7.20
CA GLU A 172 0.99 -15.26 -7.57
C GLU A 172 -0.21 -16.16 -7.25
N LEU A 173 -0.94 -15.89 -6.15
CA LEU A 173 -2.13 -16.66 -5.78
C LEU A 173 -3.27 -16.62 -6.81
N VAL A 174 -3.28 -15.60 -7.67
CA VAL A 174 -4.31 -15.37 -8.70
C VAL A 174 -3.72 -15.22 -10.11
N ALA A 175 -2.43 -15.52 -10.30
CA ALA A 175 -1.71 -15.26 -11.55
C ALA A 175 -2.18 -16.13 -12.73
N ASP A 176 -2.82 -17.26 -12.45
CA ASP A 176 -3.44 -18.19 -13.40
C ASP A 176 -4.87 -17.80 -13.80
N HIS A 177 -5.47 -16.81 -13.13
CA HIS A 177 -6.85 -16.39 -13.38
C HIS A 177 -6.95 -15.50 -14.65
N PRO A 178 -8.04 -15.54 -15.43
CA PRO A 178 -8.19 -14.70 -16.63
C PRO A 178 -8.07 -13.17 -16.40
N ILE A 179 -8.27 -12.71 -15.17
CA ILE A 179 -8.13 -11.30 -14.78
C ILE A 179 -6.66 -10.92 -14.48
N ALA A 180 -5.75 -11.87 -14.30
CA ALA A 180 -4.38 -11.66 -13.81
C ALA A 180 -3.64 -10.55 -14.56
N THR A 181 -3.71 -10.51 -15.89
CA THR A 181 -3.09 -9.45 -16.69
C THR A 181 -3.60 -8.05 -16.34
N SER A 182 -4.89 -7.91 -16.02
CA SER A 182 -5.47 -6.64 -15.59
C SER A 182 -5.00 -6.23 -14.19
N ILE A 183 -4.86 -7.19 -13.27
CA ILE A 183 -4.28 -6.95 -11.93
C ILE A 183 -2.84 -6.47 -12.10
N LEU A 184 -2.02 -7.22 -12.82
CA LEU A 184 -0.61 -6.91 -13.08
C LEU A 184 -0.43 -5.50 -13.67
N ASN A 185 -1.17 -5.19 -14.72
CA ASN A 185 -1.12 -3.87 -15.37
C ASN A 185 -1.54 -2.75 -14.42
N SER A 186 -2.51 -3.01 -13.54
CA SER A 186 -2.98 -2.02 -12.57
C SER A 186 -1.99 -1.81 -11.42
N LEU A 187 -1.30 -2.86 -10.95
CA LEU A 187 -0.18 -2.74 -10.01
C LEU A 187 0.96 -1.92 -10.62
N ILE A 188 1.41 -2.26 -11.84
CA ILE A 188 2.45 -1.49 -12.55
C ILE A 188 2.01 -0.03 -12.73
N SER A 189 0.76 0.20 -13.09
CA SER A 189 0.19 1.55 -13.27
C SER A 189 0.18 2.37 -11.98
N ARG A 190 0.01 1.75 -10.80
CA ARG A 190 0.12 2.43 -9.50
C ARG A 190 1.51 3.05 -9.35
N TYR A 191 2.55 2.23 -9.43
CA TYR A 191 3.93 2.68 -9.20
C TYR A 191 4.41 3.69 -10.25
N SER A 192 4.01 3.49 -11.51
CA SER A 192 4.25 4.47 -12.58
C SER A 192 3.53 5.80 -12.31
N ALA A 193 2.29 5.77 -11.81
CA ALA A 193 1.56 6.98 -11.43
C ALA A 193 2.20 7.70 -10.24
N VAL A 194 2.69 6.96 -9.23
CA VAL A 194 3.45 7.55 -8.11
C VAL A 194 4.72 8.23 -8.64
N ASN A 195 5.50 7.58 -9.51
CA ASN A 195 6.66 8.21 -10.14
C ASN A 195 6.29 9.50 -10.87
N THR A 196 5.20 9.47 -11.63
CA THR A 196 4.71 10.67 -12.32
C THR A 196 4.41 11.77 -11.31
N LEU A 197 3.71 11.48 -10.20
CA LEU A 197 3.43 12.46 -9.13
C LEU A 197 4.71 13.01 -8.46
N LEU A 198 5.75 12.19 -8.34
CA LEU A 198 7.05 12.56 -7.76
C LEU A 198 7.93 13.38 -8.73
N ASP A 199 7.69 13.29 -10.04
CA ASP A 199 8.41 14.03 -11.10
C ASP A 199 7.77 15.37 -11.44
N MET A 200 6.49 15.58 -11.08
CA MET A 200 5.72 16.72 -11.58
C MET A 200 6.20 18.06 -11.06
N GLU A 201 6.47 19.01 -11.96
CA GLU A 201 6.61 20.43 -11.63
C GLU A 201 5.28 21.05 -11.14
N LYS A 202 5.35 22.29 -10.63
CA LYS A 202 4.27 23.01 -9.90
C LYS A 202 2.92 23.13 -10.63
N THR A 203 2.83 22.86 -11.94
CA THR A 203 1.59 22.98 -12.72
C THR A 203 1.11 21.62 -13.22
N ILE A 204 0.12 21.04 -12.54
CA ILE A 204 -0.60 19.85 -12.99
C ILE A 204 -2.02 20.21 -13.44
N THR A 205 -2.46 19.60 -14.55
CA THR A 205 -3.88 19.65 -14.92
C THR A 205 -4.70 18.78 -13.97
N ILE A 206 -5.91 19.22 -13.62
CA ILE A 206 -6.85 18.42 -12.82
C ILE A 206 -7.06 17.03 -13.41
N THR A 207 -7.05 16.92 -14.74
CA THR A 207 -7.15 15.65 -15.47
C THR A 207 -5.99 14.70 -15.12
N THR A 208 -4.75 15.16 -15.23
CA THR A 208 -3.57 14.35 -14.89
C THR A 208 -3.56 13.98 -13.40
N LEU A 209 -3.94 14.92 -12.52
CA LEU A 209 -3.98 14.68 -11.07
C LEU A 209 -5.03 13.62 -10.74
N THR A 210 -6.22 13.71 -11.33
CA THR A 210 -7.29 12.73 -11.17
C THR A 210 -6.89 11.36 -11.70
N GLN A 211 -6.25 11.31 -12.87
CA GLN A 211 -5.78 10.05 -13.47
C GLN A 211 -4.70 9.38 -12.63
N CYS A 212 -3.72 10.15 -12.15
CA CYS A 212 -2.67 9.60 -11.29
C CYS A 212 -3.25 9.20 -9.94
N GLY A 213 -4.02 10.08 -9.30
CA GLY A 213 -4.69 9.82 -8.02
C GLY A 213 -5.59 8.58 -8.05
N THR A 214 -6.29 8.34 -9.16
CA THR A 214 -7.11 7.12 -9.33
C THR A 214 -6.25 5.86 -9.35
N LYS A 215 -5.04 5.91 -9.92
CA LYS A 215 -4.12 4.77 -9.99
C LYS A 215 -3.35 4.54 -8.69
N THR A 216 -3.09 5.60 -7.92
CA THR A 216 -2.29 5.53 -6.69
C THR A 216 -3.06 5.13 -5.43
N ILE A 217 -4.35 4.77 -5.52
CA ILE A 217 -5.14 4.34 -4.33
C ILE A 217 -5.41 2.83 -4.27
N LEU A 218 -4.77 2.01 -5.12
CA LEU A 218 -4.87 0.54 -5.13
C LEU A 218 -6.26 -0.08 -5.36
N VAL A 219 -7.34 0.69 -5.43
CA VAL A 219 -8.70 0.13 -5.60
C VAL A 219 -8.81 -0.83 -6.78
N VAL A 220 -8.22 -0.49 -7.94
CA VAL A 220 -8.30 -1.35 -9.13
C VAL A 220 -7.67 -2.73 -8.89
N PRO A 221 -6.37 -2.85 -8.56
CA PRO A 221 -5.78 -4.16 -8.29
C PRO A 221 -6.47 -4.90 -7.14
N THR A 222 -6.88 -4.20 -6.08
CA THR A 222 -7.59 -4.79 -4.94
C THR A 222 -8.90 -5.45 -5.33
N LEU A 223 -9.79 -4.74 -6.03
CA LEU A 223 -11.09 -5.31 -6.41
C LEU A 223 -10.92 -6.46 -7.41
N LEU A 224 -10.02 -6.32 -8.38
CA LEU A 224 -9.74 -7.38 -9.34
C LEU A 224 -9.14 -8.62 -8.67
N TYR A 225 -8.26 -8.44 -7.67
CA TYR A 225 -7.71 -9.52 -6.87
C TYR A 225 -8.80 -10.27 -6.11
N ILE A 226 -9.66 -9.55 -5.38
CA ILE A 226 -10.74 -10.14 -4.60
C ILE A 226 -11.74 -10.88 -5.50
N ILE A 227 -12.11 -10.30 -6.65
CA ILE A 227 -12.99 -10.96 -7.63
C ILE A 227 -12.34 -12.26 -8.13
N SER A 228 -11.04 -12.25 -8.43
CA SER A 228 -10.32 -13.45 -8.88
C SER A 228 -10.26 -14.52 -7.79
N ALA A 229 -9.99 -14.12 -6.54
CA ALA A 229 -9.98 -15.04 -5.40
C ALA A 229 -11.36 -15.70 -5.18
N ILE A 230 -12.43 -14.90 -5.20
CA ILE A 230 -13.81 -15.40 -5.07
C ILE A 230 -14.15 -16.36 -6.22
N ASP A 231 -13.81 -16.01 -7.47
CA ASP A 231 -14.13 -16.84 -8.63
C ASP A 231 -13.38 -18.18 -8.60
N LYS A 232 -12.12 -18.21 -8.13
CA LYS A 232 -11.37 -19.45 -7.95
C LYS A 232 -12.04 -20.40 -6.95
N ILE A 233 -12.64 -19.86 -5.88
CA ILE A 233 -13.33 -20.63 -4.84
C ILE A 233 -14.74 -21.02 -5.29
N LYS A 234 -15.44 -20.09 -5.93
CA LYS A 234 -16.83 -20.23 -6.39
C LYS A 234 -16.98 -19.63 -7.80
N PRO A 235 -16.70 -20.43 -8.85
CA PRO A 235 -16.72 -19.95 -10.22
C PRO A 235 -18.06 -19.34 -10.62
N ASN A 236 -18.00 -18.16 -11.23
CA ASN A 236 -19.15 -17.46 -11.78
C ASN A 236 -19.17 -17.64 -13.32
N PRO A 237 -20.16 -18.35 -13.88
CA PRO A 237 -20.21 -18.62 -15.32
C PRO A 237 -20.36 -17.36 -16.18
N ASN A 238 -20.79 -16.24 -15.60
CA ASN A 238 -20.92 -14.95 -16.31
C ASN A 238 -19.65 -14.11 -16.27
N LEU A 239 -18.68 -14.44 -15.40
CA LEU A 239 -17.46 -13.65 -15.24
C LEU A 239 -16.64 -13.54 -16.54
N PRO A 240 -16.42 -14.63 -17.32
CA PRO A 240 -15.71 -14.53 -18.60
C PRO A 240 -16.32 -13.51 -19.57
N ASN A 241 -17.65 -13.41 -19.62
CA ASN A 241 -18.33 -12.47 -20.51
C ASN A 241 -18.04 -11.01 -20.15
N VAL A 242 -18.10 -10.67 -18.85
CA VAL A 242 -17.85 -9.29 -18.38
C VAL A 242 -16.36 -8.91 -18.37
N ILE A 243 -15.47 -9.91 -18.34
CA ILE A 243 -14.04 -9.71 -18.59
C ILE A 243 -13.83 -9.40 -20.07
N ASN A 244 -14.32 -10.27 -20.96
CA ASN A 244 -14.06 -10.21 -22.40
C ASN A 244 -14.61 -8.93 -23.04
N ASN A 245 -15.76 -8.44 -22.58
CA ASN A 245 -16.34 -7.20 -23.08
C ASN A 245 -15.80 -5.93 -22.37
N GLY A 246 -14.86 -6.07 -21.44
CA GLY A 246 -14.21 -4.97 -20.72
C GLY A 246 -15.07 -4.27 -19.67
N SER A 247 -16.33 -4.70 -19.46
CA SER A 247 -17.26 -4.04 -18.54
C SER A 247 -16.76 -4.08 -17.10
N LEU A 248 -16.15 -5.19 -16.68
CA LEU A 248 -15.62 -5.32 -15.33
C LEU A 248 -14.52 -4.28 -15.06
N LEU A 249 -13.53 -4.20 -15.94
CA LEU A 249 -12.42 -3.26 -15.79
C LEU A 249 -12.90 -1.80 -15.83
N MET A 250 -13.91 -1.49 -16.66
CA MET A 250 -14.54 -0.17 -16.69
C MET A 250 -15.22 0.15 -15.35
N ALA A 251 -16.00 -0.78 -14.79
CA ALA A 251 -16.70 -0.58 -13.53
C ALA A 251 -15.72 -0.35 -12.37
N VAL A 252 -14.68 -1.18 -12.28
CA VAL A 252 -13.64 -1.06 -11.25
C VAL A 252 -12.87 0.25 -11.36
N ARG A 253 -12.54 0.71 -12.58
CA ARG A 253 -11.90 2.03 -12.80
C ARG A 253 -12.80 3.19 -12.37
N LYS A 254 -14.10 3.12 -12.63
CA LYS A 254 -15.07 4.13 -12.17
C LYS A 254 -15.14 4.16 -10.64
N ALA A 255 -15.20 3.00 -9.99
CA ALA A 255 -15.17 2.90 -8.53
C ALA A 255 -13.91 3.54 -7.95
N SER A 256 -12.74 3.25 -8.54
CA SER A 256 -11.46 3.87 -8.15
C SER A 256 -11.48 5.40 -8.26
N CYS A 257 -12.04 5.94 -9.34
CA CYS A 257 -12.18 7.39 -9.51
C CYS A 257 -13.09 8.00 -8.44
N LEU A 258 -14.25 7.40 -8.19
CA LEU A 258 -15.20 7.86 -7.17
C LEU A 258 -14.58 7.84 -5.76
N ILE A 259 -13.89 6.76 -5.41
CA ILE A 259 -13.21 6.64 -4.10
C ILE A 259 -12.10 7.69 -3.97
N ARG A 260 -11.32 7.95 -5.02
CA ARG A 260 -10.29 9.00 -5.00
C ARG A 260 -10.92 10.37 -4.75
N LEU A 261 -11.96 10.73 -5.51
CA LEU A 261 -12.66 11.99 -5.35
C LEU A 261 -13.30 12.12 -3.96
N GLN A 262 -13.88 11.04 -3.43
CA GLN A 262 -14.41 11.00 -2.09
C GLN A 262 -13.30 11.21 -1.04
N ASN A 263 -12.11 10.64 -1.21
CA ASN A 263 -10.98 10.86 -0.32
C ASN A 263 -10.46 12.31 -0.40
N ASP A 264 -10.43 12.90 -1.61
CA ASP A 264 -10.01 14.28 -1.84
C ASP A 264 -10.98 15.31 -1.24
N ILE A 265 -12.28 15.04 -1.22
CA ILE A 265 -13.29 15.94 -0.68
C ILE A 265 -13.54 15.66 0.81
N GLY A 266 -13.67 14.38 1.17
CA GLY A 266 -14.04 13.93 2.50
C GLY A 266 -12.97 14.22 3.55
N THR A 267 -11.70 13.99 3.25
CA THR A 267 -10.61 14.21 4.21
C THR A 267 -10.52 15.68 4.64
N PRO A 268 -10.48 16.67 3.70
CA PRO A 268 -10.55 18.08 4.06
C PRO A 268 -11.81 18.43 4.85
N LEU A 269 -12.99 17.91 4.48
CA LEU A 269 -14.22 18.20 5.22
C LEU A 269 -14.18 17.75 6.68
N LEU A 270 -13.55 16.60 6.97
CA LEU A 270 -13.44 16.06 8.32
C LEU A 270 -12.43 16.82 9.18
N ILE A 271 -11.29 17.23 8.61
CA ILE A 271 -10.20 17.92 9.33
C ILE A 271 -10.37 19.45 9.37
N SER A 272 -11.20 20.01 8.49
CA SER A 272 -11.50 21.44 8.45
C SER A 272 -12.30 21.87 9.68
N ASP A 273 -11.96 23.06 10.20
CA ASP A 273 -12.83 23.79 11.12
C ASP A 273 -14.21 24.09 10.50
N SER A 274 -15.17 24.47 11.34
CA SER A 274 -16.56 24.69 10.92
C SER A 274 -16.70 25.76 9.82
N ASN A 275 -15.82 26.76 9.78
CA ASN A 275 -15.86 27.82 8.77
C ASN A 275 -15.35 27.32 7.42
N SER A 276 -14.23 26.62 7.40
CA SER A 276 -13.61 26.02 6.22
C SER A 276 -14.49 24.92 5.62
N ARG A 277 -15.18 24.14 6.48
CA ARG A 277 -16.17 23.14 6.06
C ARG A 277 -17.39 23.76 5.37
N ASN A 278 -17.89 24.90 5.86
CA ASN A 278 -19.01 25.62 5.23
C ASN A 278 -18.61 26.23 3.89
N LEU A 279 -17.37 26.73 3.77
CA LEU A 279 -16.81 27.22 2.50
C LEU A 279 -16.65 26.10 1.46
N LEU A 280 -16.23 24.90 1.86
CA LEU A 280 -16.17 23.74 0.98
C LEU A 280 -17.55 23.28 0.53
N LYS A 281 -18.54 23.24 1.45
CA LYS A 281 -19.94 22.90 1.12
C LYS A 281 -20.61 23.87 0.14
N GLN A 282 -20.16 25.13 0.06
CA GLN A 282 -20.69 26.11 -0.88
C GLN A 282 -20.05 26.03 -2.27
N LYS A 283 -18.92 25.32 -2.40
CA LYS A 283 -18.17 25.16 -3.66
C LYS A 283 -18.42 23.81 -4.36
N CYS A 284 -19.02 22.86 -3.65
CA CYS A 284 -19.49 21.57 -4.17
C CYS A 284 -20.99 21.66 -4.48
#